data_AF-A0A665WMK2-F1
#
_entry.id   AF-A0A665WMK2-F1
#
_cell.length_a   1.000
_cell.length_b   1.000
_cell.length_c   1.000
_cell.angle_alpha   90.00
_cell.angle_beta   90.00
_cell.angle_gamma   90.00
#
_symmetry.space_group_name_H-M   'P 1'
#
loop_
_entity.id
_entity.type
_entity.pdbx_description
1 polymer ?
#
loop_
_entity_poly.entity_id
_entity_poly.type
_entity_poly.pdbx_seq_one_letter_code
_entity_poly.pdbx_strand_id
1 'polypeptide(L)'
;LLIIHYLNMCVCVFWQEADGDDRLGLQVDTEGDGDGDSKADTPDVPLSTADTDNTPQCLNKALEGLPPRWKNYWIRGVLSLAMISGFFLIIYMGPVTLILVVMTVQIKCFQEIITIGYRVYHSYELPWFRTLSWYFLICVNYFFYGETVADYFGALVQREEPLQFLARYHRFISFALYLAGFCMFVLSLVKKHYRLQFYMFAWTHVTLLIVVTQSHLVIQNLFEGMIWFIVPISIVICNDIMAYLFGFFFGRTPLIKLSPKKTWEGFIGGFFSTVVFGFILAYLLSQFQYFVCPVGFNSETNGFTVECEPSDIFVMQEYTLPAVVQNTLRWKTVNLYPFQIHSIFLSSFASLIGPFGGFFASGFKRAFKIKKRVGLLGLQ
;
A
#
# COMPACT_ATOMS: atom_id res chain seq x y z
N LEU A 1 2.74 12.63 -2.79
CA LEU A 1 2.77 12.35 -1.32
C LEU A 1 1.71 11.34 -0.88
N LEU A 2 0.42 11.55 -1.13
CA LEU A 2 -0.66 10.61 -0.74
C LEU A 2 -0.53 9.22 -1.40
N ILE A 3 -0.04 9.14 -2.64
CA ILE A 3 0.25 7.87 -3.34
C ILE A 3 1.28 7.02 -2.59
N ILE A 4 2.31 7.65 -2.02
CA ILE A 4 3.37 6.95 -1.26
C ILE A 4 2.84 6.48 0.10
N HIS A 5 1.91 7.23 0.70
CA HIS A 5 1.16 6.78 1.87
C HIS A 5 0.23 5.60 1.55
N TYR A 6 -0.48 5.63 0.41
CA TYR A 6 -1.32 4.54 -0.08
C TYR A 6 -0.51 3.29 -0.39
N LEU A 7 0.66 3.44 -1.01
CA LEU A 7 1.59 2.34 -1.25
C LEU A 7 2.10 1.77 0.06
N ASN A 8 2.57 2.58 0.99
CA ASN A 8 3.02 2.04 2.27
C ASN A 8 1.88 1.40 3.06
N MET A 9 0.66 1.94 3.00
CA MET A 9 -0.49 1.41 3.71
C MET A 9 -1.07 0.13 3.05
N CYS A 10 -1.22 0.11 1.73
CA CYS A 10 -1.67 -1.08 0.98
C CYS A 10 -0.59 -2.16 0.88
N VAL A 11 0.68 -1.79 0.75
CA VAL A 11 1.80 -2.73 0.94
C VAL A 11 1.76 -3.24 2.38
N CYS A 12 1.65 -2.42 3.43
CA CYS A 12 1.52 -2.96 4.80
C CYS A 12 0.32 -3.89 5.03
N VAL A 13 -0.79 -3.68 4.31
CA VAL A 13 -2.00 -4.51 4.40
C VAL A 13 -1.85 -5.82 3.60
N PHE A 14 -1.41 -5.77 2.34
CA PHE A 14 -1.28 -6.96 1.48
C PHE A 14 0.05 -7.70 1.56
N TRP A 15 1.14 -6.99 1.87
CA TRP A 15 2.51 -7.48 1.71
C TRP A 15 3.17 -7.92 3.01
N GLN A 16 2.58 -7.60 4.16
CA GLN A 16 3.07 -8.06 5.45
C GLN A 16 2.55 -9.45 5.82
N GLU A 17 1.94 -10.17 4.87
CA GLU A 17 1.65 -11.61 4.98
C GLU A 17 2.94 -12.45 4.91
N ALA A 18 4.04 -11.90 4.35
CA ALA A 18 5.32 -12.59 4.14
C ALA A 18 6.36 -12.45 5.27
N ASP A 19 6.10 -11.61 6.29
CA ASP A 19 6.96 -11.57 7.48
C ASP A 19 6.39 -12.48 8.56
N GLY A 20 7.09 -13.60 8.74
CA GLY A 20 6.84 -14.61 9.77
C GLY A 20 6.68 -14.01 11.16
N ASP A 21 5.68 -14.57 11.86
CA ASP A 21 5.19 -14.25 13.19
C ASP A 21 6.34 -14.22 14.22
N ASP A 22 6.67 -13.04 14.76
CA ASP A 22 7.61 -12.92 15.88
C ASP A 22 6.87 -13.12 17.19
N ARG A 23 6.81 -14.37 17.65
CA ARG A 23 6.57 -14.67 19.06
C ARG A 23 7.86 -14.46 19.85
N LEU A 24 8.00 -13.30 20.47
CA LEU A 24 8.88 -13.13 21.63
C LEU A 24 8.00 -12.92 22.86
N GLY A 25 8.09 -13.87 23.79
CA GLY A 25 7.40 -13.82 25.07
C GLY A 25 7.85 -12.60 25.86
N LEU A 26 6.91 -11.76 26.25
CA LEU A 26 7.03 -10.96 27.45
C LEU A 26 6.15 -11.61 28.51
N GLN A 27 6.79 -12.12 29.57
CA GLN A 27 6.15 -12.28 30.86
C GLN A 27 5.54 -10.92 31.24
N VAL A 28 4.27 -10.95 31.62
CA VAL A 28 3.61 -9.81 32.26
C VAL A 28 4.05 -9.86 33.72
N ASP A 29 4.98 -8.99 34.10
CA ASP A 29 5.25 -8.71 35.50
C ASP A 29 3.99 -8.07 36.09
N THR A 30 3.33 -8.81 36.97
CA THR A 30 2.29 -8.30 37.85
C THR A 30 2.98 -7.98 39.17
N GLU A 31 3.17 -6.69 39.46
CA GLU A 31 3.53 -6.24 40.81
C GLU A 31 2.37 -6.51 41.77
N GLY A 32 2.64 -7.17 42.89
CA GLY A 32 1.72 -7.28 44.03
C GLY A 32 1.97 -8.45 44.98
N ASP A 33 2.74 -8.17 46.04
CA ASP A 33 2.81 -8.81 47.37
C ASP A 33 3.38 -10.24 47.57
N GLY A 34 4.39 -10.29 48.45
CA GLY A 34 4.33 -11.11 49.67
C GLY A 34 5.07 -12.46 49.71
N ASP A 35 6.32 -12.41 50.18
CA ASP A 35 6.98 -13.35 51.13
C ASP A 35 7.30 -14.82 50.72
N GLY A 36 8.47 -15.30 51.15
CA GLY A 36 8.76 -16.74 51.27
C GLY A 36 9.92 -17.33 50.44
N ASP A 37 11.01 -17.59 51.15
CA ASP A 37 12.27 -18.27 50.79
C ASP A 37 12.14 -19.66 50.12
N SER A 38 13.04 -20.00 49.18
CA SER A 38 13.86 -21.24 49.09
C SER A 38 14.26 -21.68 47.66
N LYS A 39 15.56 -21.99 47.51
CA LYS A 39 16.25 -22.57 46.33
C LYS A 39 15.77 -23.99 46.01
N ALA A 40 15.68 -24.34 44.72
CA ALA A 40 15.94 -25.71 44.22
C ALA A 40 16.23 -25.73 42.70
N ASP A 41 17.07 -26.70 42.32
CA ASP A 41 17.72 -26.92 41.01
C ASP A 41 16.80 -27.38 39.85
N THR A 42 17.37 -27.28 38.65
CA THR A 42 16.95 -27.68 37.28
C THR A 42 16.35 -29.09 37.11
N PRO A 43 15.58 -29.37 36.03
CA PRO A 43 16.19 -29.89 34.79
C PRO A 43 15.60 -29.38 33.45
N ASP A 44 16.48 -29.31 32.45
CA ASP A 44 16.23 -28.95 31.05
C ASP A 44 15.25 -29.89 30.32
N VAL A 45 14.36 -29.33 29.48
CA VAL A 45 13.48 -30.07 28.55
C VAL A 45 13.59 -29.44 27.15
N PRO A 46 13.67 -30.23 26.05
CA PRO A 46 14.19 -29.76 24.76
C PRO A 46 13.19 -28.91 23.97
N LEU A 47 13.72 -27.88 23.30
CA LEU A 47 13.02 -26.96 22.40
C LEU A 47 12.56 -27.68 21.12
N SER A 48 11.27 -27.96 20.99
CA SER A 48 10.66 -28.43 19.74
C SER A 48 10.33 -27.26 18.82
N THR A 49 10.99 -27.22 17.67
CA THR A 49 10.72 -26.32 16.53
C THR A 49 9.41 -26.70 15.84
N ALA A 50 8.43 -25.80 15.84
CA ALA A 50 7.26 -25.87 14.96
C ALA A 50 6.82 -24.46 14.59
N ASP A 51 7.54 -23.85 13.65
CA ASP A 51 7.08 -22.67 12.91
C ASP A 51 6.04 -23.13 11.88
N THR A 52 4.81 -22.65 12.02
CA THR A 52 3.73 -22.93 11.08
C THR A 52 3.99 -22.14 9.78
N ASP A 53 4.44 -22.89 8.79
CA ASP A 53 4.96 -22.41 7.52
C ASP A 53 3.81 -22.12 6.52
N ASN A 54 3.50 -20.84 6.29
CA ASN A 54 2.56 -20.40 5.26
C ASN A 54 3.20 -20.32 3.85
N THR A 55 4.39 -20.89 3.66
CA THR A 55 5.06 -20.89 2.36
C THR A 55 4.46 -22.00 1.46
N PRO A 56 4.23 -21.75 0.15
CA PRO A 56 3.70 -22.77 -0.76
C PRO A 56 4.50 -24.08 -0.66
N GLN A 57 3.80 -25.17 -0.34
CA GLN A 57 4.40 -26.48 0.00
C GLN A 57 5.37 -27.00 -1.08
N CYS A 58 5.14 -26.65 -2.35
CA CYS A 58 6.02 -26.96 -3.47
C CYS A 58 7.42 -26.34 -3.32
N LEU A 59 7.50 -25.10 -2.86
CA LEU A 59 8.76 -24.38 -2.69
C LEU A 59 9.56 -24.92 -1.49
N ASN A 60 8.86 -25.35 -0.44
CA ASN A 60 9.49 -25.97 0.72
C ASN A 60 10.15 -27.29 0.39
N LYS A 61 9.48 -28.14 -0.39
CA LYS A 61 10.01 -29.43 -0.82
C LYS A 61 11.22 -29.32 -1.73
N ALA A 62 11.27 -28.27 -2.56
CA ALA A 62 12.41 -28.01 -3.45
C ALA A 62 13.67 -27.50 -2.71
N LEU A 63 13.52 -26.96 -1.50
CA LEU A 63 14.60 -26.32 -0.72
C LEU A 63 14.96 -27.08 0.57
N GLU A 64 14.55 -28.34 0.72
CA GLU A 64 14.77 -29.15 1.95
C GLU A 64 16.25 -29.36 2.32
N GLY A 65 17.19 -29.16 1.39
CA GLY A 65 18.64 -29.36 1.62
C GLY A 65 19.45 -28.14 2.07
N LEU A 66 18.85 -26.94 2.17
CA LEU A 66 19.57 -25.69 2.46
C LEU A 66 19.48 -25.27 3.94
N PRO A 67 20.52 -24.61 4.50
CA PRO A 67 20.45 -24.03 5.84
C PRO A 67 19.26 -23.07 5.97
N PRO A 68 18.59 -22.97 7.14
CA PRO A 68 17.34 -22.22 7.30
C PRO A 68 17.45 -20.74 6.92
N ARG A 69 18.62 -20.12 7.12
CA ARG A 69 18.91 -18.74 6.69
C ARG A 69 18.87 -18.58 5.17
N TRP A 70 19.48 -19.51 4.43
CA TRP A 70 19.55 -19.48 2.97
C TRP A 70 18.23 -19.92 2.34
N LYS A 71 17.51 -20.84 2.98
CA LYS A 71 16.14 -21.22 2.60
C LYS A 71 15.21 -20.00 2.60
N ASN A 72 15.18 -19.22 3.69
CA ASN A 72 14.36 -18.01 3.77
C ASN A 72 14.77 -16.94 2.77
N TYR A 73 16.08 -16.77 2.52
CA TYR A 73 16.58 -15.85 1.51
C TYR A 73 16.09 -16.24 0.10
N TRP A 74 16.19 -17.51 -0.27
CA TRP A 74 15.72 -18.01 -1.57
C TRP A 74 14.20 -17.92 -1.73
N ILE A 75 13.44 -18.27 -0.70
CA ILE A 75 11.98 -18.15 -0.71
C ILE A 75 11.59 -16.68 -0.96
N ARG A 76 12.20 -15.74 -0.22
CA ARG A 76 11.97 -14.31 -0.40
C ARG A 76 12.41 -13.82 -1.77
N GLY A 77 13.54 -14.32 -2.30
CA GLY A 77 14.03 -13.97 -3.63
C GLY A 77 13.09 -14.42 -4.76
N VAL A 78 12.62 -15.67 -4.71
CA VAL A 78 11.69 -16.23 -5.71
C VAL A 78 10.34 -15.52 -5.65
N LEU A 79 9.79 -15.33 -4.44
CA LEU A 79 8.57 -14.54 -4.27
C LEU A 79 8.77 -13.12 -4.81
N SER A 80 9.94 -12.53 -4.56
CA SER A 80 10.25 -11.19 -5.03
C SER A 80 10.26 -11.06 -6.54
N LEU A 81 10.89 -12.01 -7.20
CA LEU A 81 10.91 -12.08 -8.65
C LEU A 81 9.51 -12.30 -9.24
N ALA A 82 8.71 -13.17 -8.62
CA ALA A 82 7.33 -13.43 -9.06
C ALA A 82 6.45 -12.17 -8.97
N MET A 83 6.57 -11.39 -7.89
CA MET A 83 5.85 -10.13 -7.75
C MET A 83 6.28 -9.09 -8.77
N ILE A 84 7.59 -8.93 -9.01
CA ILE A 84 8.14 -7.99 -9.99
C ILE A 84 7.64 -8.37 -11.38
N SER A 85 7.68 -9.66 -11.72
CA SER A 85 7.14 -10.18 -12.98
C SER A 85 5.65 -9.90 -13.12
N GLY A 86 4.86 -10.12 -12.06
CA GLY A 86 3.44 -9.78 -12.03
C GLY A 86 3.19 -8.28 -12.21
N PHE A 87 4.01 -7.42 -11.61
CA PHE A 87 3.89 -5.96 -11.76
C PHE A 87 4.14 -5.52 -13.21
N PHE A 88 5.18 -6.05 -13.87
CA PHE A 88 5.42 -5.78 -15.28
C PHE A 88 4.30 -6.29 -16.19
N LEU A 89 3.73 -7.46 -15.88
CA LEU A 89 2.59 -8.01 -16.62
C LEU A 89 1.35 -7.08 -16.50
N ILE A 90 1.07 -6.56 -15.30
CA ILE A 90 -0.04 -5.63 -15.08
C ILE A 90 0.18 -4.32 -15.87
N ILE A 91 1.41 -3.77 -15.87
CA ILE A 91 1.74 -2.58 -16.66
C ILE A 91 1.55 -2.85 -18.15
N TYR A 92 1.96 -4.02 -18.64
CA TYR A 92 1.82 -4.41 -20.04
C TYR A 92 0.35 -4.49 -20.49
N MET A 93 -0.56 -4.88 -19.60
CA MET A 93 -2.01 -4.91 -19.86
C MET A 93 -2.65 -3.50 -19.93
N GLY A 94 -1.88 -2.44 -19.68
CA GLY A 94 -2.27 -1.06 -19.91
C GLY A 94 -2.99 -0.35 -18.76
N PRO A 95 -3.38 0.93 -18.97
CA PRO A 95 -3.85 1.82 -17.91
C PRO A 95 -5.17 1.40 -17.28
N VAL A 96 -6.11 0.83 -18.04
CA VAL A 96 -7.39 0.33 -17.50
C VAL A 96 -7.17 -0.74 -16.44
N THR A 97 -6.25 -1.67 -16.72
CA THR A 97 -5.89 -2.74 -15.79
C THR A 97 -5.31 -2.15 -14.50
N LEU A 98 -4.46 -1.11 -14.61
CA LEU A 98 -3.92 -0.40 -13.46
C LEU A 98 -5.02 0.26 -12.61
N ILE A 99 -6.01 0.91 -13.23
CA ILE A 99 -7.18 1.48 -12.52
C ILE A 99 -7.95 0.38 -11.78
N LEU A 100 -8.24 -0.74 -12.45
CA LEU A 100 -8.96 -1.87 -11.85
C LEU A 100 -8.19 -2.50 -10.68
N VAL A 101 -6.87 -2.58 -10.79
CA VAL A 101 -6.00 -3.03 -9.69
C VAL A 101 -6.07 -2.08 -8.51
N VAL A 102 -5.97 -0.76 -8.72
CA VAL A 102 -6.10 0.23 -7.63
C VAL A 102 -7.46 0.17 -6.96
N MET A 103 -8.54 0.05 -7.74
CA MET A 103 -9.91 -0.13 -7.23
C MET A 103 -10.05 -1.42 -6.41
N THR A 104 -9.47 -2.52 -6.89
CA THR A 104 -9.52 -3.82 -6.19
C THR A 104 -8.76 -3.77 -4.87
N VAL A 105 -7.55 -3.20 -4.87
CA VAL A 105 -6.72 -3.03 -3.67
C VAL A 105 -7.43 -2.11 -2.67
N GLN A 106 -8.05 -1.03 -3.13
CA GLN A 106 -8.86 -0.14 -2.28
C GLN A 106 -10.00 -0.90 -1.60
N ILE A 107 -10.81 -1.66 -2.35
CA ILE A 107 -11.95 -2.42 -1.80
C ILE A 107 -11.46 -3.45 -0.78
N LYS A 108 -10.38 -4.18 -1.07
CA LYS A 108 -9.81 -5.18 -0.17
C LYS A 108 -9.24 -4.56 1.11
N CYS A 109 -8.55 -3.43 0.99
CA CYS A 109 -8.05 -2.66 2.14
C CYS A 109 -9.20 -2.18 3.04
N PHE A 110 -10.26 -1.63 2.44
CA PHE A 110 -11.46 -1.24 3.18
C PHE A 110 -12.13 -2.44 3.87
N GLN A 111 -12.27 -3.57 3.16
CA GLN A 111 -12.82 -4.80 3.71
C GLN A 111 -12.03 -5.25 4.95
N GLU A 112 -10.70 -5.24 4.90
CA GLU A 112 -9.85 -5.65 6.03
C GLU A 112 -10.02 -4.71 7.23
N ILE A 113 -9.96 -3.40 7.02
CA ILE A 113 -10.08 -2.41 8.11
C ILE A 113 -11.47 -2.48 8.78
N ILE A 114 -12.55 -2.61 7.99
CA ILE A 114 -13.90 -2.78 8.55
C ILE A 114 -14.04 -4.13 9.26
N THR A 115 -13.43 -5.19 8.74
CA THR A 115 -13.45 -6.51 9.37
C THR A 115 -12.73 -6.49 10.71
N ILE A 116 -11.62 -5.75 10.82
CA ILE A 116 -10.91 -5.53 12.09
C ILE A 116 -11.82 -4.80 13.07
N GLY A 117 -12.40 -3.67 12.67
CA GLY A 117 -13.35 -2.92 13.50
C GLY A 117 -14.49 -3.82 13.99
N TYR A 118 -15.06 -4.62 13.09
CA TYR A 118 -16.12 -5.57 13.44
C TYR A 118 -15.66 -6.63 14.45
N ARG A 119 -14.48 -7.24 14.26
CA ARG A 119 -13.95 -8.27 15.17
C ARG A 119 -13.73 -7.74 16.59
N VAL A 120 -13.28 -6.48 16.72
CA VAL A 120 -13.06 -5.82 18.02
C VAL A 120 -14.37 -5.63 18.79
N TYR A 121 -15.48 -5.45 18.07
CA TYR A 121 -16.79 -5.16 18.65
C TYR A 121 -17.82 -6.26 18.41
N HIS A 122 -17.37 -7.46 18.05
CA HIS A 122 -18.21 -8.59 17.65
C HIS A 122 -19.16 -9.06 18.77
N SER A 123 -18.78 -8.81 20.03
CA SER A 123 -19.55 -9.19 21.23
C SER A 123 -20.92 -8.52 21.36
N TYR A 124 -21.22 -7.50 20.55
CA TYR A 124 -22.43 -6.69 20.70
C TYR A 124 -23.52 -6.95 19.65
N GLU A 125 -23.38 -8.00 18.81
CA GLU A 125 -24.36 -8.46 17.80
C GLU A 125 -25.14 -7.33 17.11
N LEU A 126 -24.43 -6.32 16.59
CA LEU A 126 -25.06 -5.17 15.96
C LEU A 126 -25.63 -5.57 14.58
N PRO A 127 -26.95 -5.47 14.36
CA PRO A 127 -27.54 -5.77 13.06
C PRO A 127 -27.15 -4.69 12.04
N TRP A 128 -27.06 -5.06 10.77
CA TRP A 128 -26.87 -4.17 9.60
C TRP A 128 -25.58 -3.37 9.48
N PHE A 129 -24.68 -3.35 10.48
CA PHE A 129 -23.45 -2.55 10.42
C PHE A 129 -22.58 -2.82 9.19
N ARG A 130 -22.42 -4.10 8.81
CA ARG A 130 -21.64 -4.49 7.64
C ARG A 130 -22.27 -3.95 6.35
N THR A 131 -23.57 -4.16 6.18
CA THR A 131 -24.31 -3.72 4.99
C THR A 131 -24.27 -2.19 4.86
N LEU A 132 -24.44 -1.47 5.97
CA LEU A 132 -24.35 -0.02 5.99
C LEU A 132 -22.95 0.49 5.63
N SER A 133 -21.90 -0.18 6.08
CA SER A 133 -20.52 0.19 5.72
C SER A 133 -20.23 -0.02 4.23
N TRP A 134 -20.71 -1.12 3.64
CA TRP A 134 -20.63 -1.34 2.19
C TRP A 134 -21.47 -0.34 1.39
N TYR A 135 -22.63 0.07 1.90
CA TYR A 135 -23.45 1.11 1.30
C TYR A 135 -22.68 2.44 1.22
N PHE A 136 -22.06 2.88 2.32
CA PHE A 136 -21.26 4.11 2.31
C PHE A 136 -20.02 3.99 1.41
N LEU A 137 -19.41 2.81 1.30
CA LEU A 137 -18.34 2.60 0.32
C LEU A 137 -18.84 2.87 -1.11
N ILE A 138 -19.96 2.26 -1.52
CA ILE A 138 -20.52 2.48 -2.86
C ILE A 138 -20.87 3.95 -3.07
N CYS A 139 -21.52 4.60 -2.09
CA CYS A 139 -21.88 6.00 -2.15
C CYS A 139 -20.68 6.92 -2.36
N VAL A 140 -19.60 6.73 -1.59
CA VAL A 140 -18.39 7.56 -1.68
C VAL A 140 -17.60 7.25 -2.95
N ASN A 141 -17.54 5.99 -3.39
CA ASN A 141 -16.93 5.62 -4.67
C ASN A 141 -17.68 6.27 -5.84
N TYR A 142 -19.00 6.24 -5.84
CA TYR A 142 -19.81 6.90 -6.86
C TYR A 142 -19.54 8.41 -6.89
N PHE A 143 -19.44 9.07 -5.74
CA PHE A 143 -19.09 10.49 -5.66
C PHE A 143 -17.72 10.79 -6.29
N PHE A 144 -16.64 10.14 -5.84
CA PHE A 144 -15.29 10.44 -6.33
C PHE A 144 -15.03 9.93 -7.76
N TYR A 145 -15.40 8.69 -8.08
CA TYR A 145 -15.10 8.11 -9.39
C TYR A 145 -16.11 8.50 -10.46
N GLY A 146 -17.35 8.84 -10.10
CA GLY A 146 -18.35 9.28 -11.07
C GLY A 146 -17.92 10.57 -11.78
N GLU A 147 -17.31 11.51 -11.07
CA GLU A 147 -16.76 12.75 -11.64
C GLU A 147 -15.57 12.43 -12.57
N THR A 148 -14.59 11.65 -12.10
CA THR A 148 -13.45 11.22 -12.94
C THR A 148 -13.91 10.49 -14.20
N VAL A 149 -14.87 9.58 -14.10
CA VAL A 149 -15.38 8.86 -15.27
C VAL A 149 -16.10 9.82 -16.23
N ALA A 150 -16.87 10.77 -15.73
CA ALA A 150 -17.53 11.77 -16.57
C ALA A 150 -16.53 12.67 -17.32
N ASP A 151 -15.43 13.06 -16.66
CA ASP A 151 -14.41 13.94 -17.25
C ASP A 151 -13.57 13.21 -18.30
N TYR A 152 -13.06 12.01 -18.00
CA TYR A 152 -12.16 11.28 -18.90
C TYR A 152 -12.89 10.43 -19.95
N PHE A 153 -14.12 9.98 -19.66
CA PHE A 153 -14.93 9.15 -20.56
C PHE A 153 -16.20 9.85 -21.05
N GLY A 154 -16.24 11.18 -21.05
CA GLY A 154 -17.43 11.96 -21.41
C GLY A 154 -18.08 11.54 -22.74
N ALA A 155 -17.27 11.19 -23.75
CA ALA A 155 -17.78 10.72 -25.05
C ALA A 155 -18.46 9.35 -24.97
N LEU A 156 -17.99 8.43 -24.11
CA LEU A 156 -18.63 7.14 -23.87
C LEU A 156 -19.91 7.31 -23.04
N VAL A 157 -19.86 8.17 -22.01
CA VAL A 157 -20.98 8.47 -21.12
C VAL A 157 -22.15 9.12 -21.87
N GLN A 158 -21.86 9.96 -22.87
CA GLN A 158 -22.89 10.63 -23.68
C GLN A 158 -23.55 9.71 -24.72
N ARG A 159 -22.99 8.54 -25.02
CA ARG A 159 -23.60 7.58 -25.96
C ARG A 159 -24.74 6.78 -25.33
N GLU A 160 -24.70 6.59 -24.01
CA GLU A 160 -25.66 5.77 -23.27
C GLU A 160 -26.58 6.66 -22.43
N GLU A 161 -27.87 6.74 -22.82
CA GLU A 161 -28.92 7.48 -22.11
C GLU A 161 -28.93 7.31 -20.56
N PRO A 162 -28.83 6.08 -19.99
CA PRO A 162 -28.81 5.93 -18.53
C PRO A 162 -27.56 6.50 -17.87
N LEU A 163 -26.40 6.40 -18.53
CA LEU A 163 -25.13 6.93 -18.03
C LEU A 163 -25.12 8.46 -18.09
N GLN A 164 -25.71 9.04 -19.15
CA GLN A 164 -25.84 10.47 -19.31
C GLN A 164 -26.68 11.09 -18.19
N PHE A 165 -27.82 10.47 -17.84
CA PHE A 165 -28.64 10.91 -16.71
C PHE A 165 -27.84 10.86 -15.39
N LEU A 166 -27.16 9.74 -15.16
CA LEU A 166 -26.38 9.50 -13.94
C LEU A 166 -25.21 10.50 -13.79
N ALA A 167 -24.53 10.85 -14.89
CA ALA A 167 -23.45 11.84 -14.88
C ALA A 167 -23.99 13.28 -14.73
N ARG A 168 -25.08 13.62 -15.44
CA ARG A 168 -25.69 14.96 -15.39
C ARG A 168 -26.17 15.34 -13.98
N TYR A 169 -26.79 14.39 -13.27
CA TYR A 169 -27.31 14.60 -11.92
C TYR A 169 -26.40 14.03 -10.82
N HIS A 170 -25.14 13.73 -11.15
CA HIS A 170 -24.20 13.04 -10.27
C HIS A 170 -24.11 13.63 -8.85
N ARG A 171 -23.93 14.95 -8.75
CA ARG A 171 -23.83 15.64 -7.44
C ARG A 171 -25.11 15.52 -6.61
N PHE A 172 -26.27 15.64 -7.26
CA PHE A 172 -27.57 15.52 -6.59
C PHE A 172 -27.84 14.08 -6.14
N ILE A 173 -27.58 13.10 -7.01
CA ILE A 173 -27.74 11.68 -6.70
C ILE A 173 -26.79 11.28 -5.56
N SER A 174 -25.54 11.72 -5.59
CA SER A 174 -24.57 11.47 -4.52
C SER A 174 -25.04 12.04 -3.18
N PHE A 175 -25.56 13.27 -3.17
CA PHE A 175 -26.13 13.88 -1.97
C PHE A 175 -27.35 13.11 -1.44
N ALA A 176 -28.26 12.70 -2.33
CA ALA A 176 -29.44 11.92 -1.97
C ALA A 176 -29.09 10.53 -1.41
N LEU A 177 -28.12 9.83 -2.03
CA LEU A 177 -27.61 8.55 -1.53
C LEU A 177 -26.97 8.71 -0.14
N TYR A 178 -26.16 9.75 0.06
CA TYR A 178 -25.56 9.98 1.38
C TYR A 178 -26.64 10.25 2.46
N LEU A 179 -27.64 11.09 2.16
CA LEU A 179 -28.76 11.34 3.07
C LEU A 179 -29.57 10.07 3.36
N ALA A 180 -29.84 9.25 2.35
CA ALA A 180 -30.51 7.97 2.54
C ALA A 180 -29.71 7.04 3.46
N GLY A 181 -28.38 6.95 3.27
CA GLY A 181 -27.47 6.24 4.17
C GLY A 181 -27.50 6.76 5.61
N PHE A 182 -27.51 8.08 5.78
CA PHE A 182 -27.60 8.71 7.08
C PHE A 182 -28.95 8.39 7.77
N CYS A 183 -30.07 8.49 7.06
CA CYS A 183 -31.37 8.07 7.57
C CYS A 183 -31.40 6.58 7.94
N MET A 184 -30.83 5.70 7.10
CA MET A 184 -30.71 4.27 7.41
C MET A 184 -29.87 4.01 8.66
N PHE A 185 -28.78 4.77 8.87
CA PHE A 185 -28.00 4.69 10.10
C PHE A 185 -28.83 5.07 11.34
N VAL A 186 -29.56 6.20 11.27
CA VAL A 186 -30.41 6.68 12.36
C VAL A 186 -31.52 5.67 12.69
N LEU A 187 -32.14 5.06 11.68
CA LEU A 187 -33.15 4.01 11.86
C LEU A 187 -32.58 2.71 12.42
N SER A 188 -31.29 2.44 12.18
CA SER A 188 -30.57 1.28 12.71
C SER A 188 -30.15 1.44 14.18
N LEU A 189 -30.44 2.58 14.83
CA LEU A 189 -29.99 2.84 16.19
C LEU A 189 -30.71 1.95 17.22
N VAL A 190 -29.94 1.19 17.99
CA VAL A 190 -30.47 0.26 19.01
C VAL A 190 -30.19 0.80 20.41
N LYS A 191 -31.23 0.83 21.26
CA LYS A 191 -31.11 1.22 22.67
C LYS A 191 -30.01 0.40 23.37
N LYS A 192 -29.27 1.04 24.28
CA LYS A 192 -28.09 0.51 25.02
C LYS A 192 -26.74 0.52 24.27
N HIS A 193 -26.71 0.55 22.93
CA HIS A 193 -25.46 0.49 22.16
C HIS A 193 -25.14 1.76 21.35
N TYR A 194 -25.78 2.89 21.65
CA TYR A 194 -25.60 4.14 20.89
C TYR A 194 -24.13 4.56 20.75
N ARG A 195 -23.38 4.60 21.87
CA ARG A 195 -21.96 4.99 21.84
C ARG A 195 -21.17 4.14 20.84
N LEU A 196 -21.37 2.83 20.88
CA LEU A 196 -20.68 1.90 20.00
C LEU A 196 -21.06 2.11 18.52
N GLN A 197 -22.34 2.30 18.22
CA GLN A 197 -22.81 2.57 16.87
C GLN A 197 -22.24 3.88 16.31
N PHE A 198 -22.14 4.93 17.13
CA PHE A 198 -21.50 6.19 16.73
C PHE A 198 -19.98 6.04 16.53
N TYR A 199 -19.28 5.27 17.38
CA TYR A 199 -17.86 4.97 17.18
C TYR A 199 -17.62 4.22 15.87
N MET A 200 -18.46 3.22 15.58
CA MET A 200 -18.42 2.46 14.34
C MET A 200 -18.75 3.30 13.11
N PHE A 201 -19.74 4.18 13.20
CA PHE A 201 -20.09 5.12 12.14
C PHE A 201 -18.92 6.06 11.83
N ALA A 202 -18.30 6.64 12.86
CA ALA A 202 -17.10 7.47 12.72
C ALA A 202 -15.93 6.66 12.14
N TRP A 203 -15.71 5.44 12.60
CA TRP A 203 -14.69 4.53 12.08
C TRP A 203 -14.85 4.29 10.58
N THR A 204 -16.07 3.98 10.12
CA THR A 204 -16.36 3.79 8.69
C THR A 204 -16.08 5.06 7.89
N HIS A 205 -16.51 6.23 8.37
CA HIS A 205 -16.28 7.50 7.65
C HIS A 205 -14.82 7.91 7.60
N VAL A 206 -14.07 7.75 8.69
CA VAL A 206 -12.62 8.00 8.72
C VAL A 206 -11.89 7.02 7.80
N THR A 207 -12.30 5.74 7.80
CA THR A 207 -11.73 4.74 6.89
C THR A 207 -12.02 5.09 5.43
N LEU A 208 -13.24 5.52 5.10
CA LEU A 208 -13.60 5.94 3.74
C LEU A 208 -12.82 7.18 3.30
N LEU A 209 -12.70 8.18 4.17
CA LEU A 209 -11.92 9.39 3.89
C LEU A 209 -10.46 9.03 3.60
N ILE A 210 -9.84 8.19 4.42
CA ILE A 210 -8.45 7.79 4.22
C ILE A 210 -8.34 6.93 2.97
N VAL A 211 -9.18 5.90 2.80
CA VAL A 211 -9.02 4.85 1.78
C VAL A 211 -9.48 5.27 0.38
N VAL A 212 -10.61 5.97 0.26
CA VAL A 212 -11.18 6.33 -1.05
C VAL A 212 -10.54 7.61 -1.61
N THR A 213 -10.30 8.63 -0.77
CA THR A 213 -9.67 9.86 -1.26
C THR A 213 -8.26 9.59 -1.78
N GLN A 214 -7.48 8.76 -1.09
CA GLN A 214 -6.14 8.42 -1.56
C GLN A 214 -6.16 7.64 -2.88
N SER A 215 -7.06 6.67 -3.07
CA SER A 215 -7.15 5.90 -4.31
C SER A 215 -7.65 6.74 -5.48
N HIS A 216 -8.56 7.68 -5.23
CA HIS A 216 -9.01 8.64 -6.23
C HIS A 216 -7.85 9.51 -6.72
N LEU A 217 -7.03 10.06 -5.80
CA LEU A 217 -5.85 10.84 -6.18
C LEU A 217 -4.82 9.99 -6.95
N VAL A 218 -4.64 8.72 -6.59
CA VAL A 218 -3.76 7.79 -7.33
C VAL A 218 -4.25 7.65 -8.77
N ILE A 219 -5.57 7.45 -8.96
CA ILE A 219 -6.17 7.28 -10.29
C ILE A 219 -6.09 8.57 -11.12
N GLN A 220 -6.30 9.75 -10.52
CA GLN A 220 -6.08 11.02 -11.22
C GLN A 220 -4.63 11.17 -11.72
N ASN A 221 -3.64 10.85 -10.88
CA ASN A 221 -2.24 10.89 -11.30
C ASN A 221 -1.94 9.87 -12.41
N LEU A 222 -2.59 8.71 -12.41
CA LEU A 222 -2.44 7.71 -13.47
C LEU A 222 -2.97 8.23 -14.82
N PHE A 223 -4.07 8.99 -14.81
CA PHE A 223 -4.63 9.61 -16.02
C PHE A 223 -3.73 10.72 -16.58
N GLU A 224 -3.05 11.49 -15.73
CA GLU A 224 -2.06 12.50 -16.15
C GLU A 224 -0.79 11.88 -16.75
N GLY A 225 -0.49 10.63 -16.39
CA GLY A 225 0.60 9.85 -16.98
C GLY A 225 0.97 8.65 -16.11
N MET A 226 1.14 7.48 -16.72
CA MET A 226 1.45 6.24 -15.99
C MET A 226 2.76 6.31 -15.19
N ILE A 227 3.70 7.15 -15.62
CA ILE A 227 4.98 7.37 -14.94
C ILE A 227 4.80 7.86 -13.49
N TRP A 228 3.77 8.68 -13.22
CA TRP A 228 3.45 9.19 -11.88
C TRP A 228 2.95 8.09 -10.94
N PHE A 229 2.50 6.96 -11.47
CA PHE A 229 2.12 5.78 -10.72
C PHE A 229 3.29 4.79 -10.61
N ILE A 230 3.92 4.44 -11.73
CA ILE A 230 4.94 3.38 -11.82
C ILE A 230 6.18 3.74 -11.02
N VAL A 231 6.66 4.99 -11.09
CA VAL A 231 7.92 5.38 -10.45
C VAL A 231 7.81 5.35 -8.92
N PRO A 232 6.82 5.98 -8.27
CA PRO A 232 6.64 5.86 -6.82
C PRO A 232 6.49 4.43 -6.33
N ILE A 233 5.78 3.57 -7.06
CA ILE A 233 5.60 2.15 -6.69
C ILE A 233 6.91 1.40 -6.73
N SER A 234 7.63 1.53 -7.85
CA SER A 234 8.90 0.84 -8.07
C SER A 234 9.94 1.28 -7.04
N ILE A 235 9.95 2.57 -6.68
CA ILE A 235 10.79 3.12 -5.61
C ILE A 235 10.49 2.46 -4.27
N VAL A 236 9.21 2.32 -3.87
CA VAL A 236 8.83 1.69 -2.60
C VAL A 236 9.24 0.21 -2.58
N ILE A 237 8.99 -0.52 -3.67
CA ILE A 237 9.38 -1.93 -3.80
C ILE A 237 10.90 -2.08 -3.74
N CYS A 238 11.64 -1.23 -4.47
CA CYS A 238 13.09 -1.25 -4.47
C CYS A 238 13.65 -0.95 -3.07
N ASN A 239 13.07 0.01 -2.36
CA ASN A 239 13.47 0.35 -1.00
C ASN A 239 13.31 -0.83 -0.05
N ASP A 240 12.19 -1.55 -0.09
CA ASP A 240 11.98 -2.72 0.77
C ASP A 240 12.96 -3.85 0.44
N ILE A 241 13.21 -4.13 -0.85
CA ILE A 241 14.17 -5.15 -1.29
C ILE A 241 15.60 -4.77 -0.86
N MET A 242 16.02 -3.54 -1.13
CA MET A 242 17.37 -3.08 -0.81
C MET A 242 17.58 -3.00 0.70
N ALA A 243 16.60 -2.51 1.47
CA ALA A 243 16.68 -2.50 2.93
C ALA A 243 16.82 -3.91 3.51
N TYR A 244 16.13 -4.90 2.92
CA TYR A 244 16.31 -6.30 3.28
C TYR A 244 17.70 -6.83 2.91
N LEU A 245 18.21 -6.56 1.70
CA LEU A 245 19.53 -7.01 1.26
C LEU A 245 20.65 -6.44 2.14
N PHE A 246 20.68 -5.12 2.34
CA PHE A 246 21.67 -4.49 3.22
C PHE A 246 21.48 -4.91 4.68
N GLY A 247 20.24 -5.11 5.13
CA GLY A 247 19.95 -5.64 6.46
C GLY A 247 20.45 -7.07 6.66
N PHE A 248 20.36 -7.93 5.64
CA PHE A 248 20.83 -9.32 5.70
C PHE A 248 22.36 -9.43 5.74
N PHE A 249 23.06 -8.64 4.91
CA PHE A 249 24.53 -8.70 4.82
C PHE A 249 25.25 -7.89 5.91
N PHE A 250 24.72 -6.71 6.26
CA PHE A 250 25.41 -5.74 7.13
C PHE A 250 24.64 -5.40 8.41
N GLY A 251 23.45 -5.96 8.62
CA GLY A 251 22.61 -5.63 9.76
C GLY A 251 23.21 -6.09 11.08
N ARG A 252 23.52 -5.12 11.95
CA ARG A 252 24.03 -5.38 13.31
C ARG A 252 23.21 -4.64 14.36
N THR A 253 22.63 -3.48 14.04
CA THR A 253 21.93 -2.63 15.01
C THR A 253 20.43 -2.51 14.68
N PRO A 254 19.51 -2.91 15.58
CA PRO A 254 18.08 -2.80 15.35
C PRO A 254 17.61 -1.33 15.38
N LEU A 255 16.71 -0.97 14.48
CA LEU A 255 16.19 0.39 14.34
C LEU A 255 15.24 0.77 15.48
N ILE A 256 14.26 -0.10 15.77
CA ILE A 256 13.20 0.14 16.76
C ILE A 256 12.85 -1.17 17.49
N LYS A 257 12.67 -1.11 18.82
CA LYS A 257 12.29 -2.29 19.66
C LYS A 257 10.97 -2.95 19.23
N LEU A 258 10.04 -2.17 18.68
CA LEU A 258 8.78 -2.68 18.14
C LEU A 258 9.00 -3.60 16.93
N SER A 259 10.08 -3.45 16.16
CA SER A 259 10.38 -4.25 14.97
C SER A 259 11.86 -4.68 14.96
N PRO A 260 12.21 -5.74 15.71
CA PRO A 260 13.60 -6.14 15.94
C PRO A 260 14.35 -6.60 14.67
N LYS A 261 13.61 -6.91 13.59
CA LYS A 261 14.17 -7.35 12.30
C LYS A 261 14.65 -6.20 11.40
N LYS A 262 14.20 -4.96 11.62
CA LYS A 262 14.64 -3.81 10.81
C LYS A 262 15.91 -3.21 11.42
N THR A 263 16.95 -3.02 10.61
CA THR A 263 18.26 -2.52 11.06
C THR A 263 18.55 -1.11 10.53
N TRP A 264 19.39 -0.35 11.25
CA TRP A 264 19.86 0.96 10.80
C TRP A 264 20.67 0.86 9.52
N GLU A 265 21.53 -0.17 9.40
CA GLU A 265 22.36 -0.37 8.23
C GLU A 265 21.51 -0.68 6.98
N GLY A 266 20.44 -1.47 7.17
CA GLY A 266 19.44 -1.74 6.12
C GLY A 266 18.70 -0.48 5.69
N PHE A 267 18.28 0.36 6.64
CA PHE A 267 17.58 1.61 6.34
C PHE A 267 18.44 2.59 5.52
N ILE A 268 19.70 2.79 5.92
CA ILE A 268 20.62 3.71 5.23
C ILE A 268 20.99 3.18 3.84
N GLY A 269 21.29 1.88 3.73
CA GLY A 269 21.58 1.23 2.45
C GLY A 269 20.39 1.27 1.50
N GLY A 270 19.18 0.98 2.00
CA GLY A 270 17.93 1.10 1.27
C GLY A 270 17.70 2.52 0.74
N PHE A 271 17.90 3.53 1.58
CA PHE A 271 17.75 4.94 1.18
C PHE A 271 18.67 5.30 0.00
N PHE A 272 19.98 5.04 0.12
CA PHE A 272 20.93 5.43 -0.92
C PHE A 272 20.67 4.67 -2.23
N SER A 273 20.46 3.35 -2.16
CA SER A 273 20.19 2.54 -3.35
C SER A 273 18.89 2.93 -4.03
N THR A 274 17.86 3.31 -3.27
CA THR A 274 16.57 3.72 -3.83
C THR A 274 16.64 5.07 -4.53
N VAL A 275 17.42 6.02 -4.00
CA VAL A 275 17.63 7.32 -4.68
C VAL A 275 18.34 7.12 -6.02
N VAL A 276 19.40 6.31 -6.04
CA VAL A 276 20.12 5.97 -7.28
C VAL A 276 19.21 5.24 -8.26
N PHE A 277 18.46 4.24 -7.79
CA PHE A 277 17.52 3.49 -8.61
C PHE A 277 16.42 4.40 -9.18
N GLY A 278 15.80 5.25 -8.36
CA GLY A 278 14.76 6.19 -8.79
C GLY A 278 15.26 7.17 -9.84
N PHE A 279 16.50 7.65 -9.71
CA PHE A 279 17.13 8.55 -10.67
C PHE A 279 17.31 7.88 -12.05
N ILE A 280 17.78 6.62 -12.07
CA ILE A 280 17.98 5.84 -13.31
C ILE A 280 16.62 5.44 -13.92
N LEU A 281 15.68 5.00 -13.09
CA LEU A 281 14.35 4.58 -13.54
C LEU A 281 13.58 5.75 -14.18
N ALA A 282 13.65 6.94 -13.56
CA ALA A 282 13.04 8.15 -14.12
C ALA A 282 13.61 8.47 -15.50
N TYR A 283 14.93 8.41 -15.68
CA TYR A 283 15.56 8.61 -16.98
C TYR A 283 15.05 7.61 -18.04
N LEU A 284 15.01 6.32 -17.70
CA LEU A 284 14.60 5.28 -18.64
C LEU A 284 13.13 5.42 -19.06
N LEU A 285 12.22 5.67 -18.11
CA LEU A 285 10.79 5.78 -18.40
C LEU A 285 10.43 7.09 -19.13
N SER A 286 11.15 8.19 -18.88
CA SER A 286 10.92 9.46 -19.58
C SER A 286 11.22 9.40 -21.09
N GLN A 287 11.94 8.39 -21.57
CA GLN A 287 12.22 8.20 -23.01
C GLN A 287 11.02 7.64 -23.79
N PHE A 288 10.06 7.00 -23.12
CA PHE A 288 8.93 6.34 -23.77
C PHE A 288 7.64 7.14 -23.58
N GLN A 289 7.07 7.63 -24.69
CA GLN A 289 5.81 8.39 -24.69
C GLN A 289 4.66 7.61 -24.04
N TYR A 290 4.64 6.28 -24.20
CA TYR A 290 3.64 5.40 -23.60
C TYR A 290 3.48 5.62 -22.09
N PHE A 291 4.56 5.87 -21.34
CA PHE A 291 4.49 6.06 -19.88
C PHE A 291 4.25 7.51 -19.47
N VAL A 292 4.65 8.45 -20.32
CA VAL A 292 4.67 9.88 -20.01
C VAL A 292 3.35 10.56 -20.37
N CYS A 293 2.74 10.14 -21.48
CA CYS A 293 1.57 10.80 -22.01
C CYS A 293 0.31 10.54 -21.16
N PRO A 294 -0.58 11.55 -21.06
CA PRO A 294 -1.86 11.38 -20.41
C PRO A 294 -2.72 10.38 -21.17
N VAL A 295 -3.53 9.63 -20.43
CA VAL A 295 -4.40 8.59 -21.00
C VAL A 295 -5.67 9.25 -21.53
N GLY A 296 -5.81 9.29 -22.85
CA GLY A 296 -7.02 9.77 -23.53
C GLY A 296 -7.88 8.64 -24.09
N PHE A 297 -9.18 8.87 -24.16
CA PHE A 297 -10.11 7.98 -24.88
C PHE A 297 -10.42 8.55 -26.27
N ASN A 298 -10.05 7.82 -27.33
CA ASN A 298 -10.39 8.22 -28.69
C ASN A 298 -11.74 7.61 -29.09
N SER A 299 -12.69 8.48 -29.42
CA SER A 299 -14.07 8.12 -29.77
C SER A 299 -14.22 7.43 -31.13
N GLU A 300 -13.21 7.57 -32.00
CA GLU A 300 -13.21 7.00 -33.36
C GLU A 300 -12.72 5.55 -33.39
N THR A 301 -11.70 5.23 -32.59
CA THR A 301 -11.14 3.87 -32.50
C THR A 301 -11.70 3.04 -31.34
N ASN A 302 -12.58 3.64 -30.51
CA ASN A 302 -13.05 3.06 -29.22
C ASN A 302 -11.89 2.50 -28.38
N GLY A 303 -10.73 3.17 -28.46
CA GLY A 303 -9.47 2.71 -27.90
C GLY A 303 -8.81 3.79 -27.05
N PHE A 304 -7.98 3.34 -26.11
CA PHE A 304 -7.14 4.23 -25.33
C PHE A 304 -5.92 4.65 -26.15
N THR A 305 -5.72 5.96 -26.29
CA THR A 305 -4.57 6.53 -26.98
C THR A 305 -3.67 7.22 -25.97
N VAL A 306 -2.37 6.92 -26.04
CA VAL A 306 -1.32 7.49 -25.17
C VAL A 306 -0.25 8.20 -26.02
N GLU A 307 -0.68 8.74 -27.15
CA GLU A 307 0.18 9.51 -28.06
C GLU A 307 -0.04 11.00 -27.80
N CYS A 308 1.04 11.68 -27.39
CA CYS A 308 1.03 13.10 -27.10
C CYS A 308 2.42 13.71 -27.36
N GLU A 309 2.47 15.03 -27.47
CA GLU A 309 3.71 15.77 -27.33
C GLU A 309 4.10 15.79 -25.83
N PRO A 310 5.27 15.23 -25.45
CA PRO A 310 5.68 15.19 -24.05
C PRO A 310 5.77 16.60 -23.45
N SER A 311 5.25 16.78 -22.24
CA SER A 311 5.35 18.06 -21.55
C SER A 311 6.81 18.39 -21.20
N ASP A 312 7.10 19.67 -20.95
CA ASP A 312 8.46 20.18 -20.66
C ASP A 312 9.17 19.44 -19.51
N ILE A 313 8.41 18.82 -18.60
CA ILE A 313 8.90 18.01 -17.47
C ILE A 313 9.65 16.75 -17.94
N PHE A 314 9.32 16.26 -19.14
CA PHE A 314 9.86 15.06 -19.76
C PHE A 314 10.71 15.35 -21.00
N VAL A 315 11.02 16.63 -21.24
CA VAL A 315 12.00 17.05 -22.24
C VAL A 315 13.35 17.27 -21.55
N MET A 316 14.45 16.89 -22.20
CA MET A 316 15.78 17.13 -21.64
C MET A 316 16.06 18.63 -21.59
N GLN A 317 16.50 19.09 -20.42
CA GLN A 317 16.92 20.48 -20.20
C GLN A 317 18.36 20.52 -19.73
N GLU A 318 19.07 21.58 -20.11
CA GLU A 318 20.45 21.82 -19.70
C GLU A 318 20.46 22.60 -18.38
N TYR A 319 20.99 21.97 -17.32
CA TYR A 319 21.10 22.60 -16.00
C TYR A 319 22.53 23.04 -15.73
N THR A 320 22.68 24.26 -15.21
CA THR A 320 23.97 24.77 -14.74
C THR A 320 24.22 24.31 -13.31
N LEU A 321 25.37 23.67 -13.07
CA LEU A 321 25.70 23.13 -11.75
C LEU A 321 26.05 24.26 -10.76
N PRO A 322 25.72 24.15 -9.47
CA PRO A 322 26.18 25.10 -8.46
C PRO A 322 27.71 25.14 -8.38
N ALA A 323 28.30 26.32 -8.11
CA ALA A 323 29.76 26.53 -8.12
C ALA A 323 30.55 25.53 -7.24
N VAL A 324 29.95 25.05 -6.14
CA VAL A 324 30.54 24.04 -5.24
C VAL A 324 30.74 22.69 -5.95
N VAL A 325 29.79 22.30 -6.80
CA VAL A 325 29.82 21.03 -7.54
C VAL A 325 30.72 21.14 -8.77
N GLN A 326 30.77 22.31 -9.42
CA GLN A 326 31.66 22.58 -10.55
C GLN A 326 33.15 22.36 -10.20
N ASN A 327 33.56 22.80 -9.00
CA ASN A 327 34.93 22.61 -8.50
C ASN A 327 35.29 21.12 -8.30
N THR A 328 34.29 20.27 -8.06
CA THR A 328 34.49 18.84 -7.82
C THR A 328 34.36 18.00 -9.09
N LEU A 329 33.39 18.30 -9.97
CA LEU A 329 33.06 17.48 -11.15
C LEU A 329 33.62 17.98 -12.48
N ARG A 330 34.32 19.13 -12.55
CA ARG A 330 34.88 19.75 -13.80
C ARG A 330 33.88 20.03 -14.94
N TRP A 331 32.64 19.56 -14.88
CA TRP A 331 31.58 19.87 -15.83
C TRP A 331 30.80 21.11 -15.43
N LYS A 332 30.45 21.96 -16.41
CA LYS A 332 29.70 23.21 -16.19
C LYS A 332 28.19 23.03 -16.34
N THR A 333 27.77 22.11 -17.21
CA THR A 333 26.36 21.82 -17.50
C THR A 333 26.09 20.32 -17.51
N VAL A 334 24.87 19.95 -17.15
CA VAL A 334 24.37 18.56 -17.18
C VAL A 334 22.99 18.53 -17.83
N ASN A 335 22.79 17.55 -18.72
CA ASN A 335 21.50 17.32 -19.35
C ASN A 335 20.69 16.35 -18.48
N LEU A 336 19.55 16.81 -17.99
CA LEU A 336 18.68 16.04 -17.11
C LEU A 336 17.23 16.29 -17.51
N TYR A 337 16.39 15.27 -17.31
CA TYR A 337 14.95 15.48 -17.33
C TYR A 337 14.52 16.14 -16.01
N PRO A 338 13.69 17.20 -16.04
CA PRO A 338 13.13 17.78 -14.82
C PRO A 338 12.43 16.74 -13.92
N PHE A 339 11.87 15.68 -14.52
CA PHE A 339 11.30 14.56 -13.78
C PHE A 339 12.31 13.77 -12.93
N GLN A 340 13.59 13.70 -13.32
CA GLN A 340 14.63 13.04 -12.51
C GLN A 340 14.82 13.75 -11.16
N ILE A 341 14.70 15.07 -11.13
CA ILE A 341 14.76 15.87 -9.90
C ILE A 341 13.58 15.50 -8.99
N HIS A 342 12.37 15.41 -9.55
CA HIS A 342 11.18 14.94 -8.82
C HIS A 342 11.38 13.53 -8.25
N SER A 343 11.98 12.63 -9.02
CA SER A 343 12.27 11.26 -8.58
C SER A 343 13.21 11.21 -7.38
N ILE A 344 14.20 12.11 -7.27
CA ILE A 344 15.07 12.21 -6.09
C ILE A 344 14.27 12.58 -4.84
N PHE A 345 13.35 13.55 -4.94
CA PHE A 345 12.48 13.92 -3.82
C PHE A 345 11.50 12.80 -3.46
N LEU A 346 10.90 12.15 -4.45
CA LEU A 346 9.98 11.02 -4.25
C LEU A 346 10.67 9.83 -3.59
N SER A 347 11.87 9.47 -4.06
CA SER A 347 12.67 8.37 -3.49
C SER A 347 13.17 8.66 -2.08
N SER A 348 13.61 9.88 -1.82
CA SER A 348 14.00 10.31 -0.48
C SER A 348 12.82 10.24 0.48
N PHE A 349 11.66 10.76 0.06
CA PHE A 349 10.43 10.71 0.87
C PHE A 349 9.95 9.28 1.12
N ALA A 350 9.90 8.44 0.08
CA ALA A 350 9.47 7.04 0.20
C ALA A 350 10.36 6.24 1.15
N SER A 351 11.68 6.44 1.07
CA SER A 351 12.64 5.73 1.91
C SER A 351 12.56 6.18 3.38
N LEU A 352 12.36 7.48 3.64
CA LEU A 352 12.25 8.02 5.00
C LEU A 352 10.90 7.71 5.66
N ILE A 353 9.80 7.90 4.94
CA ILE A 353 8.44 7.77 5.50
C ILE A 353 7.93 6.33 5.46
N GLY A 354 8.38 5.53 4.50
CA GLY A 354 7.89 4.17 4.32
C GLY A 354 7.99 3.28 5.56
N PRO A 355 9.11 3.28 6.29
CA PRO A 355 9.24 2.52 7.53
C PRO A 355 8.21 2.90 8.60
N PHE A 356 7.83 4.18 8.71
CA PHE A 356 6.82 4.63 9.68
C PHE A 356 5.45 4.05 9.40
N GLY A 357 5.06 3.89 8.13
CA GLY A 357 3.83 3.18 7.75
C GLY A 357 3.84 1.73 8.24
N GLY A 358 4.97 1.04 8.06
CA GLY A 358 5.19 -0.33 8.57
C GLY A 358 5.12 -0.44 10.09
N PHE A 359 5.71 0.52 10.80
CA PHE A 359 5.65 0.56 12.27
C PHE A 359 4.24 0.86 12.77
N PHE A 360 3.52 1.76 12.11
CA PHE A 360 2.13 2.08 12.44
C PHE A 360 1.22 0.86 12.26
N ALA A 361 1.31 0.16 11.13
CA ALA A 361 0.53 -1.05 10.88
C ALA A 361 0.86 -2.18 11.89
N SER A 362 2.14 -2.38 12.20
CA SER A 362 2.57 -3.35 13.20
C SER A 362 2.06 -2.99 14.62
N GLY A 363 2.16 -1.71 14.99
CA GLY A 363 1.64 -1.20 16.26
C GLY A 363 0.12 -1.35 16.36
N PHE A 364 -0.61 -1.04 15.28
CA PHE A 364 -2.05 -1.22 15.18
C PHE A 364 -2.46 -2.69 15.36
N LYS A 365 -1.83 -3.62 14.65
CA LYS A 365 -2.09 -5.07 14.79
C LYS A 365 -1.85 -5.56 16.23
N ARG A 366 -0.81 -5.06 16.89
CA ARG A 366 -0.49 -5.39 18.30
C ARG A 366 -1.51 -4.81 19.29
N ALA A 367 -1.95 -3.57 19.09
CA ALA A 367 -2.93 -2.90 19.95
C ALA A 367 -4.26 -3.66 20.01
N PHE A 368 -4.72 -4.21 18.87
CA PHE A 368 -5.98 -4.95 18.80
C PHE A 368 -5.85 -6.45 19.13
N LYS A 369 -4.67 -6.92 19.58
CA LYS A 369 -4.39 -8.34 19.87
C LYS A 369 -4.90 -9.28 18.78
N ILE A 370 -4.79 -8.88 17.50
CA ILE A 370 -5.19 -9.71 16.37
C ILE A 370 -4.11 -10.78 16.20
N LYS A 371 -4.17 -11.79 17.06
CA LYS A 371 -3.48 -13.07 16.90
C LYS A 371 -4.06 -13.67 15.62
N LYS A 372 -3.22 -13.99 14.63
CA LYS A 372 -3.61 -14.67 13.38
C LYS A 372 -4.53 -15.86 13.70
N ARG A 373 -5.83 -15.67 13.51
CA ARG A 373 -6.75 -16.72 13.03
C ARG A 373 -7.19 -16.28 11.64
N VAL A 374 -6.28 -16.44 10.69
CA VAL A 374 -6.57 -16.38 9.26
C VAL A 374 -6.02 -17.68 8.68
N GLY A 375 -6.81 -18.74 8.82
CA GLY A 375 -6.96 -19.74 7.77
C GLY A 375 -8.17 -19.31 6.94
N LEU A 376 -8.00 -18.33 6.07
CA LEU A 376 -9.07 -17.85 5.17
C LEU A 376 -8.51 -17.57 3.78
N LEU A 377 -7.77 -18.56 3.30
CA LEU A 377 -7.67 -19.00 1.91
C LEU A 377 -7.72 -20.54 1.92
N GLY A 378 -8.74 -21.06 2.58
CA GLY A 378 -9.16 -22.45 2.44
C GLY A 378 -10.35 -22.45 1.51
N LEU A 379 -10.11 -22.81 0.25
CA LEU A 379 -11.13 -23.44 -0.58
C LEU A 379 -11.77 -24.56 0.24
N GLN A 380 -13.05 -24.41 0.52
CA GLN A 380 -13.99 -25.53 0.62
C GLN A 380 -15.27 -25.14 -0.09
#